data_AF-A0A5P2AI43-F1
#
_entry.id   AF-A0A5P2AI43-F1
#
_cell.length_a   1.000
_cell.length_b   1.000
_cell.length_c   1.000
_cell.angle_alpha   90.00
_cell.angle_beta   90.00
_cell.angle_gamma   90.00
#
_symmetry.space_group_name_H-M   'P 1'
#
loop_
_entity.id
_entity.type
_entity.pdbx_description
1 polymer ?
#
loop_
_entity_poly.entity_id
_entity_poly.type
_entity_poly.pdbx_seq_one_letter_code
_entity_poly.pdbx_strand_id
1 'polypeptide(L)'
;MPDSGRDPRVRDGELHEALDFLVTYKRSDQSARKQELQAAFIGAFAPRRVRSVLVGDGYALRFTEAQAGSFSNTILSLSALQQHDQAPFIVVVVRRDRLDFLLANSTMLKKVSHSSRDLRIGHVRGSFNGSDILREYDELSNIPANFGALFALHAAFTWDDNVERLVEATNAIVPRDVRFYPSTDDQALILAAPNRAAAALASEDFAAIGQDLVTTVTQHRQSILRLAALDNVNLRGNEIEQLITGGGSAHRLDDLERRYANVLLSIDIKTKLLDRASAPKAYNVDKMLRFLAKPDTVAAVLVIGIDVVGQDVRAMLIPVLERSLLAATRIQHHWAGRGSRGVTQLSGPFNQVLASGYSPTVPLDQAREFLRELIAL
;
A
#
# COMPACT_ATOMS: atom_id res chain seq x y z
N MET A 1 18.65 8.07 -23.62
CA MET A 1 18.34 6.62 -23.73
C MET A 1 17.57 6.25 -22.48
N PRO A 2 16.26 6.00 -22.57
CA PRO A 2 15.51 5.55 -21.41
C PRO A 2 15.89 4.09 -21.15
N ASP A 3 16.32 3.82 -19.92
CA ASP A 3 16.77 2.52 -19.46
C ASP A 3 15.61 1.52 -19.55
N SER A 4 15.83 0.45 -20.30
CA SER A 4 14.88 -0.61 -20.59
C SER A 4 14.57 -1.39 -19.31
N GLY A 5 13.29 -1.47 -18.95
CA GLY A 5 12.79 -2.14 -17.76
C GLY A 5 13.49 -3.46 -17.44
N ARG A 6 14.31 -3.45 -16.39
CA ARG A 6 14.86 -4.65 -15.76
C ARG A 6 13.81 -5.30 -14.84
N ASP A 7 13.84 -6.62 -14.86
CA ASP A 7 13.04 -7.53 -14.04
C ASP A 7 13.11 -7.15 -12.54
N PRO A 8 11.99 -7.01 -11.83
CA PRO A 8 11.96 -6.71 -10.38
C PRO A 8 12.75 -7.68 -9.51
N ARG A 9 12.89 -8.94 -9.94
CA ARG A 9 13.70 -9.94 -9.23
C ARG A 9 15.18 -9.58 -9.22
N VAL A 10 15.64 -8.78 -10.19
CA VAL A 10 17.01 -8.23 -10.23
C VAL A 10 17.19 -7.13 -9.19
N ARG A 11 16.14 -6.32 -8.91
CA ARG A 11 16.20 -5.20 -7.95
C ARG A 11 16.26 -5.67 -6.49
N ASP A 12 15.53 -6.73 -6.14
CA ASP A 12 15.67 -7.38 -4.83
C ASP A 12 17.05 -8.03 -4.68
N GLY A 13 17.61 -8.57 -5.78
CA GLY A 13 18.96 -9.14 -5.82
C GLY A 13 20.06 -8.12 -5.53
N GLU A 14 20.01 -6.94 -6.15
CA GLU A 14 21.00 -5.87 -5.97
C GLU A 14 20.99 -5.28 -4.55
N LEU A 15 19.82 -5.14 -3.93
CA LEU A 15 19.75 -4.76 -2.52
C LEU A 15 20.34 -5.86 -1.62
N HIS A 16 19.99 -7.13 -1.86
CA HIS A 16 20.52 -8.24 -1.06
C HIS A 16 22.04 -8.31 -1.12
N GLU A 17 22.60 -8.21 -2.32
CA GLU A 17 24.05 -8.18 -2.55
C GLU A 17 24.72 -7.02 -1.80
N ALA A 18 24.12 -5.83 -1.86
CA ALA A 18 24.62 -4.65 -1.15
C ALA A 18 24.64 -4.84 0.38
N LEU A 19 23.59 -5.43 0.95
CA LEU A 19 23.52 -5.68 2.39
C LEU A 19 24.48 -6.80 2.82
N ASP A 20 24.60 -7.87 2.03
CA ASP A 20 25.52 -8.97 2.28
C ASP A 20 26.99 -8.54 2.22
N PHE A 21 27.33 -7.67 1.27
CA PHE A 21 28.63 -7.04 1.21
C PHE A 21 28.96 -6.29 2.52
N LEU A 22 28.03 -5.47 3.01
CA LEU A 22 28.21 -4.70 4.24
C LEU A 22 28.37 -5.62 5.47
N VAL A 23 27.57 -6.67 5.56
CA VAL A 23 27.67 -7.67 6.63
C VAL A 23 29.01 -8.38 6.57
N THR A 24 29.44 -8.81 5.38
CA THR A 24 30.72 -9.50 5.17
C THR A 24 31.89 -8.59 5.54
N TYR A 25 31.86 -7.33 5.11
CA TYR A 25 32.87 -6.33 5.47
C TYR A 25 32.97 -6.13 6.99
N LYS A 26 31.84 -5.93 7.67
CA LYS A 26 31.80 -5.77 9.14
C LYS A 26 32.25 -7.02 9.88
N ARG A 27 32.06 -8.21 9.31
CA ARG A 27 32.60 -9.46 9.88
C ARG A 27 34.11 -9.57 9.71
N SER A 28 34.65 -9.15 8.56
CA SER A 28 36.11 -9.13 8.33
C SER A 28 36.84 -8.09 9.18
N ASP A 29 36.18 -6.98 9.49
CA ASP A 29 36.68 -5.96 10.39
C ASP A 29 35.57 -5.51 11.36
N GLN A 30 35.54 -6.13 12.54
CA GLN A 30 34.57 -5.78 13.58
C GLN A 30 34.79 -4.37 14.12
N SER A 31 35.98 -3.79 13.97
CA SER A 31 36.24 -2.42 14.40
C SER A 31 35.68 -1.37 13.44
N ALA A 32 35.30 -1.81 12.22
CA ALA A 32 34.88 -0.94 11.14
C ALA A 32 33.76 0.02 11.57
N ARG A 33 34.01 1.32 11.42
CA ARG A 33 33.05 2.39 11.75
C ARG A 33 32.24 2.81 10.54
N LYS A 34 31.26 3.70 10.75
CA LYS A 34 30.37 4.16 9.67
C LYS A 34 31.11 4.74 8.49
N GLN A 35 32.16 5.53 8.72
CA GLN A 35 32.93 6.15 7.64
C GLN A 35 33.64 5.11 6.76
N GLU A 36 34.25 4.08 7.38
CA GLU A 36 34.95 3.01 6.69
C GLU A 36 33.99 2.12 5.90
N LEU A 37 32.88 1.68 6.52
CA LEU A 37 31.83 0.92 5.84
C LEU A 37 31.24 1.68 4.65
N GLN A 38 30.99 2.99 4.83
CA GLN A 38 30.47 3.83 3.77
C GLN A 38 31.48 4.01 2.62
N ALA A 39 32.77 4.15 2.93
CA ALA A 39 33.82 4.24 1.91
C ALA A 39 33.98 2.93 1.14
N ALA A 40 33.99 1.78 1.84
CA ALA A 40 34.04 0.46 1.23
C ALA A 40 32.84 0.22 0.30
N PHE A 41 31.63 0.55 0.77
CA PHE A 41 30.42 0.46 -0.04
C PHE A 41 30.47 1.35 -1.29
N ILE A 42 30.97 2.58 -1.16
CA ILE A 42 31.11 3.48 -2.30
C ILE A 42 32.10 2.93 -3.33
N GLY A 43 33.22 2.37 -2.87
CA GLY A 43 34.22 1.74 -3.76
C GLY A 43 33.66 0.54 -4.50
N ALA A 44 32.83 -0.28 -3.85
CA ALA A 44 32.27 -1.51 -4.43
C ALA A 44 31.09 -1.27 -5.38
N PHE A 45 30.17 -0.35 -5.04
CA PHE A 45 28.89 -0.19 -5.75
C PHE A 45 28.75 1.12 -6.54
N ALA A 46 29.71 2.04 -6.42
CA ALA A 46 29.68 3.36 -7.06
C ALA A 46 28.31 4.10 -6.98
N PRO A 47 27.66 4.16 -5.79
CA PRO A 47 26.32 4.73 -5.65
C PRO A 47 26.33 6.24 -5.88
N ARG A 48 25.19 6.77 -6.34
CA ARG A 48 25.00 8.21 -6.45
C ARG A 48 24.74 8.82 -5.07
N ARG A 49 25.59 9.74 -4.64
CA ARG A 49 25.40 10.46 -3.37
C ARG A 49 24.40 11.59 -3.52
N VAL A 50 23.34 11.57 -2.71
CA VAL A 50 22.38 12.68 -2.55
C VAL A 50 22.42 13.13 -1.09
N ARG A 51 23.17 14.22 -0.82
CA ARG A 51 23.45 14.67 0.55
C ARG A 51 24.04 13.53 1.41
N SER A 52 23.30 13.06 2.41
CA SER A 52 23.69 12.00 3.35
C SER A 52 23.17 10.61 2.97
N VAL A 53 22.48 10.49 1.84
CA VAL A 53 21.91 9.25 1.30
C VAL A 53 22.77 8.76 0.13
N LEU A 54 23.02 7.46 0.08
CA LEU A 54 23.67 6.79 -1.04
C LEU A 54 22.62 6.03 -1.83
N VAL A 55 22.41 6.41 -3.09
CA VAL A 55 21.39 5.84 -3.97
C VAL A 55 22.08 4.82 -4.88
N GLY A 56 21.75 3.55 -4.66
CA GLY A 56 22.16 2.46 -5.55
C GLY A 56 21.18 2.29 -6.70
N ASP A 57 21.27 1.17 -7.41
CA ASP A 57 20.27 0.77 -8.39
C ASP A 57 19.08 0.13 -7.65
N GLY A 58 17.89 0.68 -7.84
CA GLY A 58 16.67 0.18 -7.17
C GLY A 58 16.53 0.38 -5.65
N TYR A 59 17.51 0.96 -4.93
CA TYR A 59 17.43 1.20 -3.47
C TYR A 59 18.20 2.45 -3.00
N ALA A 60 17.98 2.86 -1.74
CA ALA A 60 18.73 3.94 -1.11
C ALA A 60 19.16 3.60 0.32
N LEU A 61 20.41 3.92 0.68
CA LEU A 61 20.99 3.65 2.00
C LEU A 61 21.29 4.93 2.76
N ARG A 62 20.94 4.94 4.05
CA ARG A 62 21.31 5.98 5.01
C ARG A 62 22.09 5.38 6.17
N PHE A 63 23.38 5.65 6.21
CA PHE A 63 24.27 5.15 7.26
C PHE A 63 24.18 5.99 8.54
N THR A 64 24.06 5.33 9.69
CA THR A 64 24.04 5.96 11.01
C THR A 64 24.79 5.11 12.02
N GLU A 65 25.36 5.72 13.06
CA GLU A 65 25.99 4.99 14.17
C GLU A 65 25.07 5.01 15.37
N ALA A 66 25.00 3.90 16.10
CA ALA A 66 24.21 3.81 17.32
C ALA A 66 24.95 3.03 18.41
N GLN A 67 24.87 3.52 19.64
CA GLN A 67 25.39 2.82 20.82
C GLN A 67 24.49 1.63 21.17
N ALA A 68 25.01 0.66 21.92
CA ALA A 68 24.22 -0.50 22.35
C ALA A 68 22.94 -0.05 23.08
N GLY A 69 21.77 -0.53 22.63
CA GLY A 69 20.47 -0.28 23.26
C GLY A 69 19.69 0.97 22.79
N SER A 70 20.36 2.07 22.44
CA SER A 70 19.67 3.29 21.99
C SER A 70 19.77 3.49 20.48
N PHE A 71 18.64 3.75 19.82
CA PHE A 71 18.59 4.18 18.43
C PHE A 71 17.54 5.27 18.27
N SER A 72 17.87 6.49 18.69
CA SER A 72 17.00 7.68 18.63
C SER A 72 17.61 8.82 17.81
N ASN A 73 18.72 8.58 17.11
CA ASN A 73 19.34 9.59 16.26
C ASN A 73 18.36 10.08 15.19
N THR A 74 18.41 11.37 14.90
CA THR A 74 17.73 11.93 13.74
C THR A 74 18.33 11.37 12.45
N ILE A 75 17.48 10.75 11.63
CA ILE A 75 17.91 10.03 10.43
C ILE A 75 17.90 10.95 9.22
N LEU A 76 16.74 11.58 8.96
CA LEU A 76 16.50 12.42 7.80
C LEU A 76 15.28 13.33 8.01
N SER A 77 15.16 14.40 7.23
CA SER A 77 13.91 15.15 7.10
C SER A 77 12.91 14.40 6.24
N LEU A 78 11.61 14.59 6.50
CA LEU A 78 10.54 13.95 5.73
C LEU A 78 10.57 14.39 4.25
N SER A 79 10.86 15.67 3.98
CA SER A 79 11.02 16.20 2.62
C SER A 79 12.20 15.60 1.83
N ALA A 80 13.25 15.16 2.53
CA ALA A 80 14.36 14.46 1.87
C ALA A 80 14.03 12.98 1.68
N LEU A 81 13.26 12.36 2.59
CA LEU A 81 12.76 11.00 2.40
C LEU A 81 11.85 10.89 1.18
N GLN A 82 11.00 11.90 0.91
CA GLN A 82 10.10 11.93 -0.25
C GLN A 82 10.81 11.61 -1.58
N GLN A 83 12.04 12.06 -1.74
CA GLN A 83 12.84 11.87 -2.96
C GLN A 83 13.30 10.41 -3.15
N HIS A 84 13.18 9.60 -2.12
CA HIS A 84 13.65 8.21 -2.07
C HIS A 84 12.54 7.22 -1.72
N ASP A 85 11.32 7.69 -1.43
CA ASP A 85 10.23 6.86 -0.89
C ASP A 85 9.72 5.84 -1.91
N GLN A 86 9.96 6.06 -3.21
CA GLN A 86 9.55 5.14 -4.29
C GLN A 86 10.44 3.90 -4.46
N ALA A 87 11.45 3.73 -3.61
CA ALA A 87 12.35 2.58 -3.59
C ALA A 87 12.64 2.18 -2.12
N PRO A 88 13.08 0.94 -1.83
CA PRO A 88 13.50 0.56 -0.49
C PRO A 88 14.53 1.54 0.08
N PHE A 89 14.13 2.27 1.11
CA PHE A 89 14.99 3.21 1.82
C PHE A 89 15.46 2.55 3.12
N ILE A 90 16.71 2.10 3.15
CA ILE A 90 17.26 1.32 4.26
C ILE A 90 18.14 2.20 5.13
N VAL A 91 17.88 2.17 6.42
CA VAL A 91 18.78 2.75 7.42
C VAL A 91 19.76 1.68 7.87
N VAL A 92 21.03 1.87 7.54
CA VAL A 92 22.14 1.00 7.95
C VAL A 92 22.64 1.50 9.30
N VAL A 93 22.31 0.75 10.36
CA VAL A 93 22.68 1.08 11.74
C VAL A 93 23.98 0.36 12.07
N VAL A 94 25.06 1.13 12.07
CA VAL A 94 26.39 0.64 12.43
C VAL A 94 26.53 0.63 13.94
N ARG A 95 26.72 -0.57 14.50
CA ARG A 95 27.06 -0.78 15.91
C ARG A 95 28.50 -1.28 16.03
N ARG A 96 28.96 -1.37 17.28
CA ARG A 96 30.31 -1.85 17.58
C ARG A 96 30.55 -3.25 17.04
N ASP A 97 29.63 -4.18 17.27
CA ASP A 97 29.77 -5.62 17.01
C ASP A 97 28.93 -6.13 15.83
N ARG A 98 27.98 -5.33 15.33
CA ARG A 98 27.05 -5.75 14.28
C ARG A 98 26.52 -4.60 13.43
N LEU A 99 25.78 -4.96 12.39
CA LEU A 99 24.90 -4.06 11.63
C LEU A 99 23.45 -4.44 11.91
N ASP A 100 22.60 -3.45 12.14
CA ASP A 100 21.16 -3.63 11.98
C ASP A 100 20.71 -2.90 10.70
N PHE A 101 19.67 -3.42 10.06
CA PHE A 101 19.06 -2.80 8.88
C PHE A 101 17.58 -2.62 9.13
N LEU A 102 17.03 -1.47 8.71
CA LEU A 102 15.60 -1.18 8.82
C LEU A 102 15.12 -0.52 7.54
N LEU A 103 14.02 -1.02 6.99
CA LEU A 103 13.23 -0.30 6.00
C LEU A 103 12.60 0.91 6.69
N ALA A 104 12.80 2.11 6.13
CA ALA A 104 12.37 3.37 6.74
C ALA A 104 11.63 4.29 5.75
N ASN A 105 11.01 3.71 4.73
CA ASN A 105 10.00 4.36 3.91
C ASN A 105 8.86 4.93 4.78
N SER A 106 8.11 5.89 4.25
CA SER A 106 7.13 6.68 5.01
C SER A 106 6.07 5.84 5.75
N THR A 107 5.65 4.69 5.20
CA THR A 107 4.73 3.74 5.86
C THR A 107 5.35 3.10 7.11
N MET A 108 6.67 2.96 7.14
CA MET A 108 7.42 2.37 8.26
C MET A 108 7.70 3.37 9.39
N LEU A 109 7.16 4.59 9.34
CA LEU A 109 7.36 5.61 10.36
C LEU A 109 6.17 5.71 11.32
N LYS A 110 6.39 5.70 12.63
CA LYS A 110 5.34 5.87 13.66
C LYS A 110 4.81 7.30 13.70
N LYS A 111 5.73 8.27 13.62
CA LYS A 111 5.50 9.71 13.75
C LYS A 111 6.69 10.47 13.21
N VAL A 112 6.59 11.79 13.16
CA VAL A 112 7.72 12.69 12.96
C VAL A 112 7.88 13.62 14.16
N SER A 113 9.01 14.32 14.26
CA SER A 113 9.36 15.13 15.43
C SER A 113 8.47 16.37 15.59
N HIS A 114 7.95 16.60 16.81
CA HIS A 114 7.09 17.74 17.20
C HIS A 114 7.62 19.16 16.89
N SER A 115 8.91 19.34 16.61
CA SER A 115 9.44 20.64 16.16
C SER A 115 8.83 21.12 14.84
N SER A 116 8.12 20.25 14.12
CA SER A 116 7.32 20.57 12.95
C SER A 116 5.93 21.13 13.29
N ARG A 117 5.86 22.26 14.00
CA ARG A 117 4.59 22.96 14.30
C ARG A 117 3.74 23.29 13.07
N ASP A 118 4.32 23.20 11.87
CA ASP A 118 3.67 23.45 10.57
C ASP A 118 3.52 22.21 9.67
N LEU A 119 3.75 20.98 10.15
CA LEU A 119 3.56 19.79 9.30
C LEU A 119 2.09 19.69 8.85
N ARG A 120 1.86 19.84 7.56
CA ARG A 120 0.56 19.74 6.87
C ARG A 120 0.78 19.10 5.50
N ILE A 121 -0.28 18.60 4.88
CA ILE A 121 -0.23 17.96 3.54
C ILE A 121 0.48 18.86 2.51
N GLY A 122 0.20 20.18 2.52
CA GLY A 122 0.87 21.15 1.64
C GLY A 122 2.21 21.71 2.14
N HIS A 123 2.66 21.31 3.33
CA HIS A 123 3.90 21.80 3.93
C HIS A 123 4.59 20.69 4.75
N VAL A 124 5.32 19.85 4.03
CA VAL A 124 6.06 18.72 4.61
C VAL A 124 7.32 19.22 5.31
N ARG A 125 7.22 19.51 6.61
CA ARG A 125 8.35 19.83 7.50
C ARG A 125 8.44 18.84 8.65
N GLY A 126 9.67 18.51 9.06
CA GLY A 126 9.91 17.62 10.19
C GLY A 126 10.99 16.59 9.87
N SER A 127 11.48 15.94 10.91
CA SER A 127 12.44 14.86 10.83
C SER A 127 11.93 13.63 11.55
N PHE A 128 12.44 12.46 11.19
CA PHE A 128 12.18 11.24 11.93
C PHE A 128 13.48 10.72 12.57
N ASN A 129 13.32 10.15 13.75
CA ASN A 129 14.39 9.51 14.48
C ASN A 129 14.40 8.01 14.25
N GLY A 130 15.51 7.35 14.57
CA GLY A 130 15.62 5.90 14.51
C GLY A 130 14.57 5.15 15.35
N SER A 131 14.10 5.78 16.43
CA SER A 131 13.09 5.24 17.34
C SER A 131 11.68 5.26 16.75
N ASP A 132 11.48 6.15 15.77
CA ASP A 132 10.22 6.33 15.08
C ASP A 132 10.05 5.30 13.95
N ILE A 133 11.10 4.58 13.55
CA ILE A 133 11.00 3.50 12.57
C ILE A 133 10.34 2.27 13.23
N LEU A 134 9.32 1.70 12.58
CA LEU A 134 8.61 0.50 13.00
C LEU A 134 9.54 -0.72 13.00
N ARG A 135 9.36 -1.59 13.98
CA ARG A 135 10.12 -2.86 14.11
C ARG A 135 9.37 -4.04 13.55
N GLU A 136 8.08 -3.89 13.38
CA GLU A 136 7.16 -4.86 12.84
C GLU A 136 6.02 -4.07 12.16
N TYR A 137 5.50 -4.60 11.06
CA TYR A 137 4.35 -4.06 10.34
C TYR A 137 3.61 -5.22 9.67
N ASP A 138 2.29 -5.33 9.87
CA ASP A 138 1.47 -6.43 9.34
C ASP A 138 2.04 -7.82 9.73
N GLU A 139 2.42 -8.00 11.00
CA GLU A 139 3.06 -9.21 11.55
C GLU A 139 4.45 -9.55 10.96
N LEU A 140 4.97 -8.73 10.05
CA LEU A 140 6.29 -8.89 9.46
C LEU A 140 7.31 -8.07 10.23
N SER A 141 8.32 -8.74 10.79
CA SER A 141 9.47 -8.06 11.39
C SER A 141 10.23 -7.23 10.35
N ASN A 142 10.63 -6.00 10.71
CA ASN A 142 11.40 -5.09 9.86
C ASN A 142 12.89 -5.49 9.83
N ILE A 143 13.18 -6.55 9.07
CA ILE A 143 14.50 -7.15 8.89
C ILE A 143 14.75 -7.45 7.40
N PRO A 144 16.02 -7.62 6.96
CA PRO A 144 16.35 -7.85 5.56
C PRO A 144 15.54 -8.94 4.86
N ALA A 145 15.28 -10.05 5.56
CA ALA A 145 14.51 -11.18 5.02
C ALA A 145 13.07 -10.81 4.59
N ASN A 146 12.50 -9.74 5.16
CA ASN A 146 11.13 -9.29 4.92
C ASN A 146 11.04 -7.99 4.11
N PHE A 147 12.16 -7.38 3.69
CA PHE A 147 12.13 -6.07 3.04
C PHE A 147 11.31 -6.03 1.75
N GLY A 148 11.37 -7.08 0.91
CA GLY A 148 10.54 -7.15 -0.30
C GLY A 148 9.04 -7.12 0.02
N ALA A 149 8.60 -7.93 1.00
CA ALA A 149 7.20 -7.97 1.43
C ALA A 149 6.74 -6.65 2.10
N LEU A 150 7.57 -6.09 2.98
CA LEU A 150 7.30 -4.80 3.64
C LEU A 150 7.26 -3.64 2.64
N PHE A 151 8.14 -3.65 1.64
CA PHE A 151 8.13 -2.63 0.59
C PHE A 151 6.92 -2.80 -0.34
N ALA A 152 6.46 -4.03 -0.61
CA ALA A 152 5.21 -4.26 -1.34
C ALA A 152 3.98 -3.71 -0.59
N LEU A 153 3.96 -3.79 0.74
CA LEU A 153 2.94 -3.16 1.57
C LEU A 153 3.03 -1.62 1.53
N HIS A 154 4.24 -1.06 1.53
CA HIS A 154 4.47 0.37 1.39
C HIS A 154 4.03 0.92 0.03
N ALA A 155 4.34 0.21 -1.06
CA ALA A 155 4.02 0.61 -2.43
C ALA A 155 2.51 0.67 -2.73
N ALA A 156 1.67 0.19 -1.82
CA ALA A 156 0.21 0.27 -1.91
C ALA A 156 -0.36 1.63 -1.47
N PHE A 157 0.47 2.53 -0.95
CA PHE A 157 0.08 3.85 -0.47
C PHE A 157 0.77 4.95 -1.27
N THR A 158 0.07 6.07 -1.43
CA THR A 158 0.69 7.27 -1.97
C THR A 158 1.54 7.96 -0.91
N TRP A 159 2.40 8.89 -1.33
CA TRP A 159 3.13 9.75 -0.41
C TRP A 159 2.16 10.56 0.47
N ASP A 160 1.11 11.12 -0.13
CA ASP A 160 0.16 11.98 0.56
C ASP A 160 -0.67 11.22 1.60
N ASP A 161 -1.07 9.97 1.31
CA ASP A 161 -1.68 9.07 2.30
C ASP A 161 -0.79 8.94 3.55
N ASN A 162 0.51 8.68 3.33
CA ASN A 162 1.45 8.49 4.42
C ASN A 162 1.71 9.79 5.20
N VAL A 163 1.78 10.94 4.52
CA VAL A 163 1.94 12.25 5.16
C VAL A 163 0.72 12.59 6.01
N GLU A 164 -0.50 12.37 5.51
CA GLU A 164 -1.74 12.60 6.26
C GLU A 164 -1.73 11.81 7.58
N ARG A 165 -1.44 10.52 7.51
CA ARG A 165 -1.30 9.66 8.70
C ARG A 165 -0.24 10.18 9.67
N LEU A 166 0.94 10.56 9.18
CA LEU A 166 2.04 11.07 10.01
C LEU A 166 1.69 12.41 10.68
N VAL A 167 0.95 13.28 9.99
CA VAL A 167 0.42 14.54 10.54
C VAL A 167 -0.52 14.27 11.70
N GLU A 168 -1.49 13.36 11.51
CA GLU A 168 -2.45 12.99 12.55
C GLU A 168 -1.77 12.40 13.78
N ALA A 169 -0.80 11.50 13.57
CA ALA A 169 -0.04 10.87 14.65
C ALA A 169 0.84 11.86 15.42
N THR A 170 1.34 12.92 14.76
CA THR A 170 2.30 13.87 15.34
C THR A 170 1.63 15.07 16.00
N ASN A 171 0.64 15.69 15.37
CA ASN A 171 0.19 17.02 15.78
C ASN A 171 -1.07 17.04 16.65
N ALA A 172 -1.66 15.89 17.01
CA ALA A 172 -2.96 15.83 17.70
C ALA A 172 -4.02 16.74 17.05
N ILE A 173 -3.94 16.88 15.72
CA ILE A 173 -4.86 17.71 14.93
C ILE A 173 -6.21 16.99 14.87
N VAL A 174 -7.30 17.77 14.92
CA VAL A 174 -8.66 17.28 14.68
C VAL A 174 -8.67 16.62 13.28
N PRO A 175 -8.90 15.30 13.20
CA PRO A 175 -8.81 14.57 11.94
C PRO A 175 -9.81 15.11 10.92
N ARG A 176 -9.42 15.12 9.63
CA ARG A 176 -10.30 15.57 8.54
C ARG A 176 -11.46 14.60 8.33
N ASP A 177 -11.18 13.31 8.45
CA ASP A 177 -12.19 12.26 8.46
C ASP A 177 -12.59 11.97 9.91
N VAL A 178 -13.85 12.25 10.25
CA VAL A 178 -14.40 11.95 11.57
C VAL A 178 -14.84 10.50 11.60
N ARG A 179 -14.38 9.77 12.62
CA ARG A 179 -14.79 8.40 12.94
C ARG A 179 -16.31 8.32 12.87
N PHE A 180 -16.81 7.39 12.06
CA PHE A 180 -18.25 7.23 11.87
C PHE A 180 -18.81 6.41 13.04
N TYR A 181 -19.71 6.98 13.82
CA TYR A 181 -20.36 6.26 14.91
C TYR A 181 -21.77 5.86 14.45
N PRO A 182 -21.96 4.63 13.91
CA PRO A 182 -23.25 4.21 13.38
C PRO A 182 -24.29 4.11 14.51
N SER A 183 -25.46 4.70 14.29
CA SER A 183 -26.66 4.48 15.11
C SER A 183 -27.12 3.02 15.04
N THR A 184 -28.09 2.63 15.88
CA THR A 184 -28.70 1.29 15.83
C THR A 184 -29.26 0.98 14.43
N ASP A 185 -29.89 1.96 13.79
CA ASP A 185 -30.46 1.81 12.45
C ASP A 185 -29.36 1.69 11.39
N ASP A 186 -28.30 2.49 11.50
CA ASP A 186 -27.13 2.38 10.62
C ASP A 186 -26.49 0.98 10.74
N GLN A 187 -26.33 0.46 11.96
CA GLN A 187 -25.78 -0.88 12.19
C GLN A 187 -26.66 -1.96 11.56
N ALA A 188 -27.99 -1.84 11.66
CA ALA A 188 -28.89 -2.77 11.00
C ALA A 188 -28.72 -2.73 9.46
N LEU A 189 -28.58 -1.54 8.87
CA LEU A 189 -28.33 -1.37 7.44
C LEU A 189 -26.96 -1.91 7.00
N ILE A 190 -25.91 -1.68 7.80
CA ILE A 190 -24.56 -2.21 7.56
C ILE A 190 -24.60 -3.74 7.61
N LEU A 191 -25.18 -4.34 8.65
CA LEU A 191 -25.25 -5.80 8.80
C LEU A 191 -26.19 -6.48 7.78
N ALA A 192 -27.04 -5.71 7.10
CA ALA A 192 -27.83 -6.15 5.96
C ALA A 192 -27.07 -6.05 4.61
N ALA A 193 -25.93 -5.35 4.55
CA ALA A 193 -25.13 -5.20 3.33
C ALA A 193 -24.71 -6.53 2.67
N PRO A 194 -24.36 -7.61 3.41
CA PRO A 194 -24.09 -8.92 2.81
C PRO A 194 -25.25 -9.45 1.98
N ASN A 195 -26.51 -9.21 2.39
CA ASN A 195 -27.68 -9.63 1.62
C ASN A 195 -27.79 -8.82 0.32
N ARG A 196 -27.53 -7.50 0.36
CA ARG A 196 -27.52 -6.64 -0.83
C ARG A 196 -26.43 -7.07 -1.81
N ALA A 197 -25.23 -7.38 -1.31
CA ALA A 197 -24.13 -7.89 -2.12
C ALA A 197 -24.44 -9.26 -2.75
N ALA A 198 -25.06 -10.18 -1.99
CA ALA A 198 -25.50 -11.47 -2.52
C ALA A 198 -26.59 -11.33 -3.60
N ALA A 199 -27.55 -10.43 -3.38
CA ALA A 199 -28.58 -10.11 -4.36
C ALA A 199 -27.99 -9.46 -5.63
N ALA A 200 -26.95 -8.63 -5.50
CA ALA A 200 -26.24 -8.06 -6.64
C ALA A 200 -25.60 -9.15 -7.50
N LEU A 201 -24.97 -10.17 -6.91
CA LEU A 201 -24.41 -11.29 -7.67
C LEU A 201 -25.46 -12.10 -8.45
N ALA A 202 -26.71 -12.09 -8.01
CA ALA A 202 -27.82 -12.75 -8.68
C ALA A 202 -28.54 -11.85 -9.71
N SER A 203 -28.14 -10.57 -9.83
CA SER A 203 -28.79 -9.58 -10.68
C SER A 203 -28.21 -9.58 -12.09
N GLU A 204 -29.09 -9.64 -13.10
CA GLU A 204 -28.72 -9.48 -14.51
C GLU A 204 -28.11 -8.08 -14.77
N ASP A 205 -28.60 -7.03 -14.11
CA ASP A 205 -28.06 -5.67 -14.25
C ASP A 205 -26.61 -5.57 -13.75
N PHE A 206 -26.32 -6.18 -12.59
CA PHE A 206 -24.96 -6.21 -12.06
C PHE A 206 -24.03 -7.00 -12.99
N ALA A 207 -24.50 -8.14 -13.53
CA ALA A 207 -23.76 -8.92 -14.50
C ALA A 207 -23.50 -8.14 -15.80
N ALA A 208 -24.48 -7.39 -16.31
CA ALA A 208 -24.35 -6.54 -17.48
C ALA A 208 -23.30 -5.43 -17.25
N ILE A 209 -23.36 -4.73 -16.11
CA ILE A 209 -22.35 -3.72 -15.74
C ILE A 209 -20.95 -4.36 -15.67
N GLY A 210 -20.84 -5.55 -15.07
CA GLY A 210 -19.58 -6.29 -15.03
C GLY A 210 -19.05 -6.62 -16.43
N GLN A 211 -19.92 -7.10 -17.33
CA GLN A 211 -19.55 -7.44 -18.70
C GLN A 211 -19.12 -6.20 -19.51
N ASP A 212 -19.77 -5.06 -19.33
CA ASP A 212 -19.39 -3.80 -19.97
C ASP A 212 -18.00 -3.33 -19.52
N LEU A 213 -17.71 -3.41 -18.22
CA LEU A 213 -16.39 -3.07 -17.67
C LEU A 213 -15.30 -4.04 -18.16
N VAL A 214 -15.57 -5.35 -18.18
CA VAL A 214 -14.64 -6.35 -18.72
C VAL A 214 -14.38 -6.11 -20.20
N THR A 215 -15.41 -5.75 -20.97
CA THR A 215 -15.28 -5.39 -22.39
C THR A 215 -14.39 -4.17 -22.56
N THR A 216 -14.56 -3.15 -21.71
CA THR A 216 -13.72 -1.94 -21.68
C THR A 216 -12.26 -2.27 -21.40
N VAL A 217 -11.99 -3.10 -20.38
CA VAL A 217 -10.63 -3.58 -20.06
C VAL A 217 -10.02 -4.34 -21.25
N THR A 218 -10.81 -5.19 -21.91
CA THR A 218 -10.37 -5.98 -23.06
C THR A 218 -10.00 -5.09 -24.25
N GLN A 219 -10.81 -4.08 -24.54
CA GLN A 219 -10.52 -3.08 -25.58
C GLN A 219 -9.22 -2.32 -25.31
N HIS A 220 -8.92 -2.05 -24.04
CA HIS A 220 -7.72 -1.34 -23.60
C HIS A 220 -6.51 -2.23 -23.29
N ARG A 221 -6.60 -3.55 -23.51
CA ARG A 221 -5.58 -4.55 -23.15
C ARG A 221 -4.15 -4.17 -23.55
N GLN A 222 -3.93 -3.73 -24.79
CA GLN A 222 -2.58 -3.36 -25.24
C GLN A 222 -2.03 -2.13 -24.51
N SER A 223 -2.88 -1.15 -24.20
CA SER A 223 -2.47 0.02 -23.42
C SER A 223 -2.20 -0.35 -21.96
N ILE A 224 -3.02 -1.21 -21.36
CA ILE A 224 -2.81 -1.73 -20.01
C ILE A 224 -1.47 -2.48 -19.90
N LEU A 225 -1.16 -3.36 -20.86
CA LEU A 225 0.12 -4.08 -20.90
C LEU A 225 1.33 -3.14 -21.04
N ARG A 226 1.20 -2.04 -21.79
CA ARG A 226 2.26 -1.02 -21.86
C ARG A 226 2.43 -0.27 -20.54
N LEU A 227 1.32 0.11 -19.89
CA LEU A 227 1.33 0.75 -18.57
C LEU A 227 1.90 -0.19 -17.49
N ALA A 228 1.76 -1.51 -17.64
CA ALA A 228 2.34 -2.51 -16.75
C ALA A 228 3.86 -2.39 -16.59
N ALA A 229 4.56 -1.85 -17.60
CA ALA A 229 6.00 -1.63 -17.58
C ALA A 229 6.43 -0.41 -16.74
N LEU A 230 5.51 0.46 -16.33
CA LEU A 230 5.83 1.58 -15.44
C LEU A 230 6.23 1.05 -14.06
N ASP A 231 7.37 1.52 -13.56
CA ASP A 231 7.87 1.10 -12.25
C ASP A 231 7.05 1.67 -11.09
N ASN A 232 6.60 2.92 -11.23
CA ASN A 232 5.82 3.59 -10.21
C ASN A 232 4.41 2.98 -10.15
N VAL A 233 4.16 2.20 -9.10
CA VAL A 233 2.89 1.48 -8.87
C VAL A 233 1.70 2.42 -8.82
N ASN A 234 1.85 3.57 -8.16
CA ASN A 234 0.79 4.55 -8.00
C ASN A 234 0.45 5.23 -9.33
N LEU A 235 1.47 5.65 -10.09
CA LEU A 235 1.27 6.22 -11.42
C LEU A 235 0.61 5.20 -12.34
N ARG A 236 1.11 3.96 -12.36
CA ARG A 236 0.54 2.87 -13.16
C ARG A 236 -0.93 2.62 -12.84
N GLY A 237 -1.27 2.54 -11.55
CA GLY A 237 -2.65 2.35 -11.09
C GLY A 237 -3.56 3.46 -11.59
N ASN A 238 -3.18 4.72 -11.33
CA ASN A 238 -3.93 5.90 -11.75
C ASN A 238 -4.10 5.99 -13.28
N GLU A 239 -3.07 5.70 -14.07
CA GLU A 239 -3.19 5.73 -15.54
C GLU A 239 -4.16 4.65 -16.05
N ILE A 240 -4.16 3.45 -15.44
CA ILE A 240 -5.10 2.39 -15.79
C ILE A 240 -6.52 2.77 -15.35
N GLU A 241 -6.70 3.30 -14.15
CA GLU A 241 -7.98 3.82 -13.66
C GLU A 241 -8.54 4.88 -14.61
N GLN A 242 -7.74 5.87 -15.02
CA GLN A 242 -8.15 6.90 -15.97
C GLN A 242 -8.53 6.33 -17.34
N LEU A 243 -7.81 5.30 -17.80
CA LEU A 243 -8.10 4.61 -19.04
C LEU A 243 -9.46 3.91 -19.02
N ILE A 244 -9.82 3.29 -17.89
CA ILE A 244 -11.11 2.59 -17.73
C ILE A 244 -12.26 3.57 -17.46
N THR A 245 -12.02 4.65 -16.72
CA THR A 245 -13.04 5.65 -16.39
C THR A 245 -13.25 6.70 -17.48
N GLY A 246 -12.39 6.77 -18.49
CA GLY A 246 -12.42 7.81 -19.53
C GLY A 246 -12.00 9.20 -19.02
N GLY A 247 -11.16 9.25 -17.97
CA GLY A 247 -10.66 10.50 -17.37
C GLY A 247 -11.63 11.24 -16.46
N GLY A 248 -12.83 10.70 -16.21
CA GLY A 248 -13.78 11.23 -15.24
C GLY A 248 -13.49 10.70 -13.85
N SER A 249 -12.69 11.39 -13.03
CA SER A 249 -12.60 11.06 -11.60
C SER A 249 -13.80 11.63 -10.86
N ALA A 250 -14.70 10.79 -10.37
CA ALA A 250 -15.60 11.24 -9.31
C ALA A 250 -14.75 11.37 -8.04
N HIS A 251 -14.56 12.58 -7.50
CA HIS A 251 -13.84 12.81 -6.23
C HIS A 251 -14.61 12.23 -5.00
N ARG A 252 -14.84 10.91 -4.94
CA ARG A 252 -15.63 10.19 -3.92
C ARG A 252 -14.90 8.91 -3.43
N LEU A 253 -15.60 8.04 -2.69
CA LEU A 253 -15.08 6.78 -2.12
C LEU A 253 -14.50 5.83 -3.20
N ASP A 254 -14.90 5.97 -4.46
CA ASP A 254 -14.71 5.01 -5.54
C ASP A 254 -14.45 5.72 -6.88
N ASP A 255 -13.90 4.99 -7.85
CA ASP A 255 -13.55 5.50 -9.18
C ASP A 255 -14.78 5.65 -10.10
N LEU A 256 -15.75 4.77 -9.94
CA LEU A 256 -16.97 4.71 -10.75
C LEU A 256 -18.21 4.59 -9.86
N GLU A 257 -19.27 5.29 -10.26
CA GLU A 257 -20.62 5.00 -9.78
C GLU A 257 -21.51 4.58 -10.94
N ARG A 258 -22.35 3.58 -10.68
CA ARG A 258 -23.43 3.14 -11.57
C ARG A 258 -24.71 3.04 -10.77
N ARG A 259 -25.84 3.13 -11.47
CA ARG A 259 -27.16 2.89 -10.91
C ARG A 259 -27.86 1.84 -11.74
N TYR A 260 -28.50 0.90 -11.07
CA TYR A 260 -29.39 -0.05 -11.69
C TYR A 260 -30.58 -0.27 -10.75
N ALA A 261 -31.79 -0.30 -11.31
CA ALA A 261 -33.02 -0.18 -10.53
C ALA A 261 -32.92 0.96 -9.48
N ASN A 262 -33.08 0.64 -8.20
CA ASN A 262 -32.90 1.58 -7.09
C ASN A 262 -31.52 1.48 -6.41
N VAL A 263 -30.64 0.62 -6.90
CA VAL A 263 -29.33 0.36 -6.29
C VAL A 263 -28.30 1.37 -6.76
N LEU A 264 -27.59 1.97 -5.81
CA LEU A 264 -26.35 2.70 -6.04
C LEU A 264 -25.17 1.73 -5.92
N LEU A 265 -24.49 1.51 -7.05
CA LEU A 265 -23.29 0.68 -7.13
C LEU A 265 -22.05 1.58 -7.17
N SER A 266 -21.24 1.48 -6.13
CA SER A 266 -19.92 2.08 -6.02
C SER A 266 -18.88 1.06 -6.46
N ILE A 267 -18.00 1.44 -7.39
CA ILE A 267 -17.01 0.55 -8.00
C ILE A 267 -15.63 1.19 -7.91
N ASP A 268 -14.76 0.54 -7.15
CA ASP A 268 -13.34 0.85 -7.05
C ASP A 268 -12.55 -0.09 -8.00
N ILE A 269 -11.54 0.44 -8.70
CA ILE A 269 -10.77 -0.31 -9.70
C ILE A 269 -9.44 -0.72 -9.08
N LYS A 270 -9.18 -2.02 -8.97
CA LYS A 270 -7.92 -2.54 -8.42
C LYS A 270 -7.13 -3.32 -9.44
N THR A 271 -5.96 -2.78 -9.77
CA THR A 271 -5.02 -3.45 -10.68
C THR A 271 -3.97 -4.26 -9.92
N LYS A 272 -3.72 -5.49 -10.36
CA LYS A 272 -2.70 -6.39 -9.82
C LYS A 272 -1.85 -7.00 -10.95
N LEU A 273 -0.53 -6.81 -10.84
CA LEU A 273 0.43 -7.59 -11.60
C LEU A 273 0.47 -9.01 -11.03
N LEU A 274 0.21 -10.02 -11.87
CA LEU A 274 0.07 -11.41 -11.41
C LEU A 274 1.43 -12.07 -11.12
N ASP A 275 2.52 -11.49 -11.62
CA ASP A 275 3.91 -11.94 -11.45
C ASP A 275 4.60 -11.34 -10.21
N ARG A 276 3.94 -10.44 -9.46
CA ARG A 276 4.55 -9.72 -8.33
C ARG A 276 3.68 -9.76 -7.08
N ALA A 277 4.33 -9.74 -5.93
CA ALA A 277 3.65 -9.49 -4.67
C ALA A 277 3.16 -8.03 -4.62
N SER A 278 1.89 -7.83 -4.27
CA SER A 278 1.29 -6.53 -4.03
C SER A 278 0.15 -6.65 -3.03
N ALA A 279 -0.02 -5.63 -2.19
CA ALA A 279 -1.07 -5.57 -1.17
C ALA A 279 -1.84 -4.25 -1.26
N PRO A 280 -2.60 -4.02 -2.35
CA PRO A 280 -3.22 -2.73 -2.61
C PRO A 280 -4.13 -2.30 -1.46
N LYS A 281 -4.13 -0.99 -1.16
CA LYS A 281 -5.08 -0.36 -0.23
C LYS A 281 -6.49 -0.56 -0.79
N ALA A 282 -7.38 -1.19 -0.05
CA ALA A 282 -8.77 -1.39 -0.46
C ALA A 282 -9.60 -0.14 -0.16
N TYR A 283 -10.00 0.09 1.09
CA TYR A 283 -10.86 1.21 1.46
C TYR A 283 -10.59 1.75 2.87
N ASN A 284 -10.99 3.01 3.11
CA ASN A 284 -11.07 3.55 4.46
C ASN A 284 -12.29 2.94 5.19
N VAL A 285 -12.09 2.46 6.41
CA VAL A 285 -13.12 1.73 7.16
C VAL A 285 -14.33 2.62 7.45
N ASP A 286 -14.13 3.87 7.92
CA ASP A 286 -15.22 4.78 8.26
C ASP A 286 -16.03 5.20 7.03
N LYS A 287 -15.37 5.43 5.90
CA LYS A 287 -16.05 5.77 4.64
C LYS A 287 -16.88 4.58 4.13
N MET A 288 -16.35 3.36 4.21
CA MET A 288 -17.07 2.14 3.86
C MET A 288 -18.30 1.94 4.76
N LEU A 289 -18.14 2.00 6.08
CA LEU A 289 -19.27 1.85 7.02
C LEU A 289 -20.36 2.89 6.77
N ARG A 290 -19.98 4.15 6.52
CA ARG A 290 -20.93 5.24 6.18
C ARG A 290 -21.67 5.00 4.87
N PHE A 291 -21.01 4.37 3.89
CA PHE A 291 -21.64 4.00 2.62
C PHE A 291 -22.61 2.83 2.78
N LEU A 292 -22.22 1.80 3.54
CA LEU A 292 -23.05 0.63 3.80
C LEU A 292 -24.25 0.91 4.74
N ALA A 293 -24.17 1.98 5.53
CA ALA A 293 -25.28 2.49 6.34
C ALA A 293 -26.40 3.14 5.51
N LYS A 294 -26.23 3.30 4.19
CA LYS A 294 -27.30 3.77 3.30
C LYS A 294 -28.11 2.58 2.76
N PRO A 295 -29.44 2.70 2.61
CA PRO A 295 -30.23 1.70 1.91
C PRO A 295 -29.81 1.60 0.45
N ASP A 296 -30.07 0.45 -0.17
CA ASP A 296 -29.87 0.22 -1.60
C ASP A 296 -28.47 0.54 -2.12
N THR A 297 -27.44 0.35 -1.30
CA THR A 297 -26.04 0.50 -1.70
C THR A 297 -25.33 -0.83 -1.84
N VAL A 298 -24.49 -0.94 -2.87
CA VAL A 298 -23.55 -2.05 -3.07
C VAL A 298 -22.18 -1.47 -3.36
N ALA A 299 -21.17 -1.91 -2.60
CA ALA A 299 -19.77 -1.60 -2.86
C ALA A 299 -19.13 -2.79 -3.58
N ALA A 300 -18.42 -2.53 -4.66
CA ALA A 300 -17.78 -3.53 -5.50
C ALA A 300 -16.38 -3.08 -5.91
N VAL A 301 -15.58 -4.06 -6.33
CA VAL A 301 -14.26 -3.85 -6.89
C VAL A 301 -14.23 -4.47 -8.28
N LEU A 302 -13.77 -3.69 -9.27
CA LEU A 302 -13.31 -4.22 -10.54
C LEU A 302 -11.85 -4.65 -10.37
N VAL A 303 -11.64 -5.96 -10.23
CA VAL A 303 -10.29 -6.53 -10.13
C VAL A 303 -9.75 -6.69 -11.54
N ILE A 304 -8.60 -6.08 -11.85
CA ILE A 304 -7.88 -6.21 -13.11
C ILE A 304 -6.55 -6.91 -12.85
N GLY A 305 -6.38 -8.14 -13.33
CA GLY A 305 -5.12 -8.87 -13.29
C GLY A 305 -4.37 -8.76 -14.61
N ILE A 306 -3.09 -8.46 -14.51
CA ILE A 306 -2.19 -8.33 -15.65
C ILE A 306 -1.13 -9.43 -15.58
N ASP A 307 -1.15 -10.32 -16.56
CA ASP A 307 -0.09 -11.29 -16.81
C ASP A 307 0.86 -10.72 -17.87
N VAL A 308 1.95 -10.10 -17.42
CA VAL A 308 2.94 -9.50 -18.33
C VAL A 308 3.64 -10.58 -19.16
N VAL A 309 3.87 -11.77 -18.60
CA VAL A 309 4.60 -12.85 -19.27
C VAL A 309 3.71 -13.55 -20.29
N GLY A 310 2.50 -13.92 -19.90
CA GLY A 310 1.47 -14.46 -20.80
C GLY A 310 0.87 -13.42 -21.74
N GLN A 311 1.28 -12.15 -21.61
CA GLN A 311 0.76 -11.01 -22.35
C GLN A 311 -0.75 -10.87 -22.23
N ASP A 312 -1.37 -11.22 -21.10
CA ASP A 312 -2.81 -11.30 -20.92
C ASP A 312 -3.34 -10.30 -19.87
N VAL A 313 -4.60 -9.89 -19.99
CA VAL A 313 -5.29 -9.04 -19.02
C VAL A 313 -6.68 -9.59 -18.78
N ARG A 314 -7.02 -9.83 -17.52
CA ARG A 314 -8.33 -10.34 -17.10
C ARG A 314 -8.96 -9.39 -16.12
N ALA A 315 -10.28 -9.31 -16.14
CA ALA A 315 -11.00 -8.51 -15.17
C ALA A 315 -12.26 -9.21 -14.68
N MET A 316 -12.68 -8.86 -13.46
CA MET A 316 -13.94 -9.30 -12.88
C MET A 316 -14.48 -8.25 -11.91
N LEU A 317 -15.77 -7.96 -12.00
CA LEU A 317 -16.49 -7.14 -11.02
C LEU A 317 -17.05 -8.03 -9.91
N ILE A 318 -16.69 -7.76 -8.66
CA ILE A 318 -17.16 -8.51 -7.49
C ILE A 318 -17.50 -7.58 -6.32
N PRO A 319 -18.52 -7.89 -5.49
CA PRO A 319 -18.79 -7.11 -4.29
C PRO A 319 -17.64 -7.17 -3.28
N VAL A 320 -17.42 -6.11 -2.48
CA VAL A 320 -16.33 -6.08 -1.48
C VAL A 320 -16.47 -7.15 -0.38
N LEU A 321 -17.67 -7.70 -0.20
CA LEU A 321 -17.98 -8.76 0.77
C LEU A 321 -17.93 -10.17 0.16
N GLU A 322 -17.36 -10.31 -1.05
CA GLU A 322 -17.11 -11.60 -1.68
C GLU A 322 -16.05 -12.41 -0.90
N ARG A 323 -16.20 -13.73 -0.85
CA ARG A 323 -15.37 -14.67 -0.08
C ARG A 323 -13.86 -14.44 -0.20
N SER A 324 -13.34 -14.30 -1.42
CA SER A 324 -11.90 -14.11 -1.68
C SER A 324 -11.42 -12.76 -1.18
N LEU A 325 -12.22 -11.71 -1.36
CA LEU A 325 -11.88 -10.37 -0.86
C LEU A 325 -11.91 -10.34 0.67
N LEU A 326 -12.92 -10.92 1.30
CA LEU A 326 -12.97 -11.05 2.77
C LEU A 326 -11.74 -11.78 3.30
N ALA A 327 -11.37 -12.91 2.68
CA ALA A 327 -10.20 -13.68 3.10
C ALA A 327 -8.87 -12.91 2.90
N ALA A 328 -8.80 -12.07 1.86
CA ALA A 328 -7.60 -11.29 1.54
C ALA A 328 -7.51 -9.96 2.28
N THR A 329 -8.60 -9.47 2.85
CA THR A 329 -8.66 -8.17 3.51
C THR A 329 -8.01 -8.23 4.90
N ARG A 330 -7.09 -7.30 5.17
CA ARG A 330 -6.51 -7.06 6.49
C ARG A 330 -6.71 -5.62 6.90
N ILE A 331 -7.06 -5.42 8.17
CA ILE A 331 -7.19 -4.10 8.77
C ILE A 331 -5.78 -3.61 9.13
N GLN A 332 -5.42 -2.44 8.62
CA GLN A 332 -4.12 -1.86 8.90
C GLN A 332 -4.22 -0.96 10.13
N HIS A 333 -4.12 -1.58 11.33
CA HIS A 333 -4.28 -0.88 12.61
C HIS A 333 -3.31 0.29 12.81
N HIS A 334 -2.13 0.25 12.18
CA HIS A 334 -1.16 1.36 12.21
C HIS A 334 -1.62 2.62 11.46
N TRP A 335 -2.70 2.52 10.67
CA TRP A 335 -3.36 3.63 9.99
C TRP A 335 -4.59 4.15 10.75
N ALA A 336 -4.96 3.53 11.87
CA ALA A 336 -6.00 4.06 12.75
C ALA A 336 -5.46 5.27 13.52
N GLY A 337 -5.74 6.47 13.00
CA GLY A 337 -5.51 7.73 13.72
C GLY A 337 -6.47 7.91 14.90
N ARG A 338 -6.30 8.97 15.70
CA ARG A 338 -7.20 9.25 16.85
C ARG A 338 -8.68 9.45 16.46
N GLY A 339 -8.98 9.71 15.19
CA GLY A 339 -10.36 9.85 14.71
C GLY A 339 -10.68 9.08 13.44
N SER A 340 -9.96 8.01 13.12
CA SER A 340 -10.40 7.04 12.10
C SER A 340 -10.04 5.62 12.54
N ARG A 341 -10.84 4.64 12.11
CA ARG A 341 -10.54 3.20 12.25
C ARG A 341 -9.44 2.72 11.30
N GLY A 342 -8.92 3.61 10.46
CA GLY A 342 -7.85 3.32 9.51
C GLY A 342 -8.38 2.78 8.18
N VAL A 343 -7.55 1.97 7.54
CA VAL A 343 -7.75 1.49 6.17
C VAL A 343 -7.58 -0.02 6.11
N THR A 344 -8.14 -0.63 5.07
CA THR A 344 -7.93 -2.04 4.75
C THR A 344 -6.94 -2.20 3.61
N GLN A 345 -6.21 -3.32 3.60
CA GLN A 345 -5.34 -3.75 2.48
C GLN A 345 -5.71 -5.16 2.03
N LEU A 346 -5.53 -5.45 0.75
CA LEU A 346 -5.70 -6.78 0.18
C LEU A 346 -4.36 -7.53 0.17
N SER A 347 -3.91 -8.01 1.34
CA SER A 347 -2.62 -8.69 1.49
C SER A 347 -2.68 -10.22 1.28
N GLY A 348 -3.87 -10.84 1.32
CA GLY A 348 -4.02 -12.26 1.01
C GLY A 348 -4.17 -12.57 -0.50
N PRO A 349 -4.15 -13.87 -0.89
CA PRO A 349 -4.29 -14.26 -2.27
C PRO A 349 -5.73 -14.06 -2.76
N PHE A 350 -5.96 -13.03 -3.58
CA PHE A 350 -7.25 -12.80 -4.24
C PHE A 350 -7.20 -13.05 -5.75
N ASN A 351 -6.05 -13.44 -6.32
CA ASN A 351 -5.89 -13.69 -7.77
C ASN A 351 -6.84 -14.78 -8.29
N GLN A 352 -7.31 -15.67 -7.42
CA GLN A 352 -8.26 -16.73 -7.75
C GLN A 352 -9.57 -16.21 -8.35
N VAL A 353 -9.94 -14.94 -8.07
CA VAL A 353 -11.13 -14.31 -8.66
C VAL A 353 -11.03 -14.17 -10.17
N LEU A 354 -9.82 -14.24 -10.73
CA LEU A 354 -9.55 -14.14 -12.17
C LEU A 354 -9.33 -15.51 -12.84
N ALA A 355 -9.54 -16.59 -12.10
CA ALA A 355 -9.45 -17.94 -12.65
C ALA A 355 -10.66 -18.26 -13.54
N SER A 356 -10.42 -19.02 -14.62
CA SER A 356 -11.51 -19.49 -15.48
C SER A 356 -12.49 -20.37 -14.68
N GLY A 357 -13.79 -20.07 -14.80
CA GLY A 357 -14.84 -20.80 -14.07
C GLY A 357 -14.99 -20.40 -12.61
N TYR A 358 -14.32 -19.33 -12.16
CA TYR A 358 -14.53 -18.77 -10.83
C TYR A 358 -15.98 -18.26 -10.69
N SER A 359 -16.65 -18.67 -9.61
CA SER A 359 -18.01 -18.25 -9.26
C SER A 359 -17.97 -17.46 -7.94
N PRO A 360 -18.21 -16.15 -7.96
CA PRO A 360 -18.21 -15.32 -6.76
C PRO A 360 -19.31 -15.74 -5.79
N THR A 361 -19.03 -15.68 -4.49
CA THR A 361 -20.05 -15.92 -3.45
C THR A 361 -19.89 -14.96 -2.30
N VAL A 362 -21.00 -14.55 -1.68
CA VAL A 362 -20.99 -13.75 -0.44
C VAL A 362 -21.34 -14.67 0.73
N PRO A 363 -20.37 -15.08 1.55
CA PRO A 363 -20.63 -15.90 2.74
C PRO A 363 -21.29 -15.03 3.82
N LEU A 364 -22.62 -15.06 3.90
CA LEU A 364 -23.40 -14.09 4.70
C LEU A 364 -22.93 -13.97 6.15
N ASP A 365 -22.68 -15.08 6.83
CA ASP A 365 -22.30 -15.05 8.26
C ASP A 365 -20.88 -14.52 8.46
N GLN A 366 -19.93 -14.95 7.63
CA GLN A 366 -18.56 -14.43 7.66
C GLN A 366 -18.51 -12.94 7.34
N ALA A 367 -19.29 -12.50 6.34
CA ALA A 367 -19.38 -11.09 5.96
C ALA A 367 -19.99 -10.24 7.08
N ARG A 368 -21.02 -10.74 7.78
CA ARG A 368 -21.60 -10.07 8.95
C ARG A 368 -20.60 -9.97 10.09
N GLU A 369 -19.86 -11.04 10.37
CA GLU A 369 -18.86 -11.05 11.43
C GLU A 369 -17.74 -10.05 11.16
N PHE A 370 -17.21 -10.06 9.94
CA PHE A 370 -16.24 -9.06 9.50
C PHE A 370 -16.75 -7.62 9.67
N LEU A 371 -18.02 -7.34 9.34
CA LEU A 371 -18.60 -6.01 9.55
C LEU A 371 -18.77 -5.67 11.04
N ARG A 372 -19.08 -6.64 11.91
CA ARG A 372 -19.10 -6.41 13.37
C ARG A 372 -17.72 -6.06 13.90
N GLU A 373 -16.69 -6.77 13.45
CA GLU A 373 -15.29 -6.45 13.78
C GLU A 373 -14.96 -5.01 13.37
N LEU A 374 -15.30 -4.61 12.14
CA LEU A 374 -15.08 -3.24 11.65
C LEU A 374 -15.83 -2.19 12.46
N ILE A 375 -17.05 -2.46 12.90
CA ILE A 375 -17.83 -1.54 13.75
C ILE A 375 -17.15 -1.36 15.13
N ALA A 376 -16.59 -2.46 15.66
CA ALA A 376 -16.01 -2.55 17.00
C ALA A 376 -14.59 -1.97 17.13
N LEU A 377 -13.82 -1.87 16.04
CA LEU A 377 -12.60 -1.05 15.97
C LEU A 377 -12.89 0.36 16.45
#